data_AF-A0A702BIV6-F1
#
_entry.id   AF-A0A702BIV6-F1
#
_cell.length_a   1.000
_cell.length_b   1.000
_cell.length_c   1.000
_cell.angle_alpha   90.00
_cell.angle_beta   90.00
_cell.angle_gamma   90.00
#
_symmetry.space_group_name_H-M   'P 1'
#
loop_
_entity.id
_entity.type
_entity.pdbx_description
1 polymer ?
#
loop_
_entity_poly.entity_id
_entity_poly.type
_entity_poly.pdbx_seq_one_letter_code
_entity_poly.pdbx_strand_id
1 'polypeptide(L)'
;MEKNEFYREVRHRAACLQVSVNRMALKRWCNDPEHRRQLREICRGTVPFMLPPKEGRDQTWRREVWAYLEQEYPEALKKLLSLAGSRVLKRQAARGELYAGAVLHSLLKGWQQEFWGQDD
;
A
#
# COMPACT_ATOMS: atom_id res chain seq x y z
N MET A 1 -30.31 4.67 22.64
CA MET A 1 -29.72 4.32 21.33
C MET A 1 -28.67 5.32 20.84
N GLU A 2 -28.67 6.57 21.32
CA GLU A 2 -27.79 7.67 20.88
C GLU A 2 -26.28 7.46 21.12
N LYS A 3 -25.86 6.78 22.19
CA LYS A 3 -24.44 6.48 22.43
C LYS A 3 -23.80 5.76 21.24
N ASN A 4 -24.54 4.88 20.58
CA ASN A 4 -24.00 4.07 19.48
C ASN A 4 -23.78 4.89 18.20
N GLU A 5 -24.60 5.92 17.96
CA GLU A 5 -24.47 6.83 16.82
C GLU A 5 -23.29 7.80 17.03
N PHE A 6 -23.19 8.41 18.21
CA PHE A 6 -22.04 9.27 18.54
C PHE A 6 -20.69 8.53 18.38
N TYR A 7 -20.55 7.32 18.93
CA TYR A 7 -19.31 6.55 18.77
C TYR A 7 -19.05 6.07 17.34
N ARG A 8 -20.09 5.88 16.51
CA ARG A 8 -19.92 5.58 15.08
C ARG A 8 -19.44 6.82 14.34
N GLU A 9 -20.03 7.98 14.61
CA GLU A 9 -19.64 9.24 14.00
C GLU A 9 -18.21 9.64 14.38
N VAL A 10 -17.84 9.53 15.65
CA VAL A 10 -16.46 9.77 16.11
C VAL A 10 -15.48 8.85 15.39
N ARG A 11 -15.78 7.55 15.27
CA ARG A 11 -14.94 6.59 14.53
C ARG A 11 -14.83 6.95 13.05
N HIS A 12 -15.92 7.34 12.42
CA HIS A 12 -15.93 7.78 11.03
C HIS A 12 -15.08 9.03 10.83
N ARG A 13 -15.29 10.08 11.64
CA ARG A 13 -14.50 11.33 11.59
C ARG A 13 -13.02 11.08 11.86
N ALA A 14 -12.68 10.23 12.83
CA ALA A 14 -11.29 9.85 13.10
C ALA A 14 -10.66 9.10 11.92
N ALA A 15 -11.38 8.18 11.28
CA ALA A 15 -10.91 7.49 10.08
C ALA A 15 -10.67 8.47 8.91
N CYS A 16 -11.60 9.40 8.66
CA CYS A 16 -11.42 10.45 7.65
C CYS A 16 -10.19 11.34 7.94
N LEU A 17 -10.01 11.75 9.20
CA LEU A 17 -8.85 12.55 9.60
C LEU A 17 -7.53 11.77 9.42
N GLN A 18 -7.51 10.49 9.79
CA GLN A 18 -6.34 9.63 9.63
C GLN A 18 -5.95 9.49 8.14
N VAL A 19 -6.92 9.38 7.24
CA VAL A 19 -6.67 9.38 5.78
C VAL A 19 -5.99 10.68 5.35
N SER A 20 -6.50 11.85 5.77
CA SER A 20 -5.88 13.14 5.45
C SER A 20 -4.47 13.28 6.03
N VAL A 21 -4.24 12.86 7.27
CA VAL A 21 -2.92 12.89 7.91
C VAL A 21 -1.94 12.00 7.16
N ASN A 22 -2.34 10.77 6.80
CA ASN A 22 -1.49 9.85 6.04
C ASN A 22 -1.16 10.41 4.66
N ARG A 23 -2.13 11.04 3.98
CA ARG A 23 -1.95 11.70 2.69
C ARG A 23 -0.94 12.85 2.77
N MET A 24 -1.03 13.69 3.80
CA MET A 24 -0.04 14.75 4.04
C MET A 24 1.36 14.19 4.34
N ALA A 25 1.44 13.14 5.17
CA ALA A 25 2.70 12.49 5.50
C ALA A 25 3.36 11.85 4.27
N LEU A 26 2.56 11.22 3.41
CA LEU A 26 3.01 10.66 2.13
C LEU A 26 3.52 11.76 1.20
N LYS A 27 2.76 12.85 1.00
CA LYS A 27 3.19 13.99 0.19
C LYS A 27 4.54 14.53 0.65
N ARG A 28 4.73 14.70 1.97
CA ARG A 28 6.01 15.15 2.55
C ARG A 28 7.14 14.16 2.31
N TRP A 29 6.90 12.87 2.52
CA TRP A 29 7.91 11.83 2.28
C TRP A 29 8.36 11.82 0.81
N CYS A 30 7.42 12.02 -0.09
CA CYS A 30 7.60 12.10 -1.53
C CYS A 30 8.25 13.41 -2.04
N ASN A 31 8.56 14.38 -1.18
CA ASN A 31 9.35 15.55 -1.58
C ASN A 31 10.79 15.16 -1.98
N ASP A 32 11.28 14.04 -1.46
CA ASP A 32 12.57 13.47 -1.85
C ASP A 32 12.44 12.69 -3.18
N PRO A 33 13.22 13.02 -4.23
CA PRO A 33 13.25 12.28 -5.48
C PRO A 33 13.50 10.77 -5.34
N GLU A 34 14.32 10.36 -4.37
CA GLU A 34 14.64 8.94 -4.17
C GLU A 34 13.44 8.17 -3.62
N HIS A 35 12.70 8.75 -2.67
CA HIS A 35 11.46 8.15 -2.17
C HIS A 35 10.40 8.01 -3.26
N ARG A 36 10.36 8.95 -4.22
CA ARG A 36 9.49 8.83 -5.41
C ARG A 36 9.90 7.67 -6.30
N ARG A 37 11.21 7.53 -6.55
CA ARG A 37 11.75 6.38 -7.30
C ARG A 37 11.40 5.07 -6.61
N GLN A 38 11.62 4.97 -5.30
CA GLN A 38 11.31 3.77 -4.51
C GLN A 38 9.82 3.44 -4.54
N LEU A 39 8.92 4.43 -4.41
CA LEU A 39 7.49 4.19 -4.57
C LEU A 39 7.14 3.66 -5.97
N ARG A 40 7.79 4.18 -7.03
CA ARG A 40 7.64 3.65 -8.40
C ARG A 40 8.08 2.20 -8.52
N GLU A 41 9.27 1.88 -8.04
CA GLU A 41 9.80 0.51 -8.13
C GLU A 41 9.00 -0.47 -7.27
N ILE A 42 8.60 -0.10 -6.05
CA ILE A 42 7.74 -0.93 -5.20
C ILE A 42 6.37 -1.15 -5.86
N CYS A 43 5.76 -0.12 -6.44
CA CYS A 43 4.50 -0.27 -7.17
C CYS A 43 4.63 -1.23 -8.36
N ARG A 44 5.71 -1.11 -9.15
CA ARG A 44 6.02 -2.06 -10.24
C ARG A 44 6.21 -3.47 -9.71
N GLY A 45 6.93 -3.61 -8.61
CA GLY A 45 7.16 -4.88 -7.93
C GLY A 45 5.90 -5.56 -7.39
N THR A 46 4.80 -4.83 -7.21
CA THR A 46 3.50 -5.39 -6.78
C THR A 46 2.59 -5.82 -7.95
N VAL A 47 2.97 -5.56 -9.21
CA VAL A 47 2.23 -6.04 -10.41
C VAL A 47 1.94 -7.54 -10.41
N PRO A 48 2.85 -8.44 -9.95
CA PRO A 48 2.57 -9.87 -9.78
C PRO A 48 1.27 -10.21 -9.03
N PHE A 49 0.82 -9.36 -8.11
CA PHE A 49 -0.42 -9.55 -7.37
C PHE A 49 -1.68 -9.12 -8.15
N MET A 50 -1.52 -8.44 -9.29
CA MET A 50 -2.63 -8.13 -10.21
C MET A 50 -2.84 -9.23 -11.25
N LEU A 51 -1.93 -10.20 -11.34
CA LEU A 51 -2.01 -11.27 -12.33
C LEU A 51 -2.88 -12.43 -11.81
N PRO A 52 -3.79 -12.97 -12.65
CA PRO A 52 -4.62 -14.09 -12.25
C PRO A 52 -3.76 -15.34 -11.96
N PRO A 53 -4.19 -16.21 -11.04
CA PRO A 53 -3.50 -17.48 -10.78
C PRO A 53 -3.42 -18.33 -12.05
N LYS A 54 -2.22 -18.78 -12.37
CA LYS A 54 -1.89 -19.72 -13.44
C LYS A 54 -0.70 -20.58 -12.98
N GLU A 55 -0.36 -21.62 -13.72
CA GLU A 55 0.84 -22.42 -13.48
C GLU A 55 2.08 -21.50 -13.39
N GLY A 56 2.86 -21.63 -12.31
CA GLY A 56 3.99 -20.74 -12.00
C GLY A 56 3.63 -19.35 -11.44
N ARG A 57 2.34 -19.04 -11.21
CA ARG A 57 1.86 -17.79 -10.58
C ARG A 57 0.98 -18.07 -9.37
N ASP A 58 1.44 -18.99 -8.54
CA ASP A 58 0.75 -19.44 -7.34
C ASP A 58 1.07 -18.52 -6.14
N GLN A 59 0.64 -18.94 -4.96
CA GLN A 59 0.88 -18.19 -3.73
C GLN A 59 2.37 -18.14 -3.36
N THR A 60 3.12 -19.22 -3.62
CA THR A 60 4.56 -19.33 -3.31
C THR A 60 5.35 -18.30 -4.11
N TRP A 61 5.11 -18.23 -5.42
CA TRP A 61 5.74 -17.22 -6.28
C TRP A 61 5.47 -15.79 -5.80
N ARG A 62 4.25 -15.48 -5.35
CA ARG A 62 3.92 -14.15 -4.79
C ARG A 62 4.64 -13.87 -3.46
N ARG A 63 4.90 -14.90 -2.64
CA ARG A 63 5.73 -14.74 -1.43
C ARG A 63 7.17 -14.41 -1.77
N GLU A 64 7.72 -15.04 -2.80
CA GLU A 64 9.09 -14.75 -3.28
C GLU A 64 9.20 -13.33 -3.81
N VAL A 65 8.21 -12.88 -4.61
CA VAL A 65 8.10 -11.48 -5.04
C VAL A 65 8.06 -10.54 -3.84
N TRP A 66 7.25 -10.86 -2.81
CA TRP A 66 7.20 -10.04 -1.61
C TRP A 66 8.53 -10.01 -0.85
N ALA A 67 9.18 -11.15 -0.70
CA ALA A 67 10.47 -11.26 -0.03
C ALA A 67 11.55 -10.42 -0.73
N TYR A 68 11.54 -10.42 -2.07
CA TYR A 68 12.42 -9.56 -2.85
C TYR A 68 12.17 -8.07 -2.54
N LEU A 69 10.91 -7.63 -2.47
CA LEU A 69 10.59 -6.24 -2.13
C LEU A 69 11.00 -5.86 -0.70
N GLU A 70 10.85 -6.79 0.26
CA GLU A 70 11.31 -6.59 1.63
C GLU A 70 12.84 -6.51 1.72
N GLN A 71 13.57 -7.26 0.89
CA GLN A 71 15.02 -7.24 0.83
C GLN A 71 15.56 -5.97 0.15
N GLU A 72 14.99 -5.60 -0.99
CA GLU A 72 15.47 -4.48 -1.81
C GLU A 72 15.06 -3.11 -1.23
N TYR A 73 13.85 -3.02 -0.65
CA TYR A 73 13.29 -1.75 -0.18
C TYR A 73 12.76 -1.82 1.26
N PRO A 74 13.53 -2.28 2.25
CA PRO A 74 13.03 -2.60 3.60
C PRO A 74 12.36 -1.40 4.29
N GLU A 75 13.05 -0.26 4.34
CA GLU A 75 12.54 0.92 5.05
C GLU A 75 11.45 1.66 4.26
N ALA A 76 11.58 1.76 2.94
CA ALA A 76 10.58 2.39 2.09
C ALA A 76 9.26 1.58 2.09
N LEU A 77 9.34 0.25 1.96
CA LEU A 77 8.17 -0.62 2.01
C LEU A 77 7.50 -0.56 3.39
N LYS A 78 8.28 -0.59 4.47
CA LYS A 78 7.78 -0.42 5.84
C LYS A 78 7.06 0.93 6.02
N LYS A 79 7.62 2.01 5.49
CA LYS A 79 7.01 3.35 5.53
C LYS A 79 5.69 3.37 4.77
N LEU A 80 5.65 2.87 3.53
CA LEU A 80 4.44 2.83 2.71
C LEU A 80 3.34 2.00 3.35
N LEU A 81 3.67 0.83 3.91
CA LEU A 81 2.71 -0.01 4.63
C LEU A 81 2.16 0.66 5.89
N SER A 82 2.99 1.45 6.60
CA SER A 82 2.53 2.23 7.73
C SER A 82 1.51 3.30 7.31
N LEU A 83 1.73 3.93 6.16
CA LEU A 83 0.83 4.95 5.59
C LEU A 83 -0.45 4.35 5.01
N ALA A 84 -0.40 3.12 4.52
CA ALA A 84 -1.58 2.34 4.12
C ALA A 84 -2.48 1.95 5.31
N GLY A 85 -2.02 2.15 6.55
CA GLY A 85 -2.85 2.03 7.76
C GLY A 85 -3.31 0.61 8.11
N SER A 86 -2.78 -0.42 7.45
CA SER A 86 -3.25 -1.79 7.63
C SER A 86 -2.14 -2.78 7.93
N ARG A 87 -2.02 -3.17 9.21
CA ARG A 87 -1.18 -4.30 9.66
C ARG A 87 -1.63 -5.62 9.03
N VAL A 88 -2.92 -5.74 8.72
CA VAL A 88 -3.52 -6.92 8.09
C VAL A 88 -3.03 -7.04 6.65
N LEU A 89 -3.03 -5.94 5.91
CA LEU A 89 -2.57 -5.89 4.52
C LEU A 89 -1.08 -6.29 4.40
N LYS A 90 -0.22 -5.80 5.30
CA LYS A 90 1.18 -6.26 5.40
C LYS A 90 1.27 -7.78 5.59
N ARG A 91 0.57 -8.32 6.59
CA ARG A 91 0.64 -9.75 6.93
C ARG A 91 0.13 -10.64 5.80
N GLN A 92 -0.94 -10.23 5.13
CA GLN A 92 -1.54 -10.98 4.04
C GLN A 92 -0.68 -10.93 2.78
N ALA A 93 -0.17 -9.75 2.39
CA ALA A 93 0.74 -9.62 1.26
C ALA A 93 2.03 -10.45 1.46
N ALA A 94 2.59 -10.46 2.68
CA ALA A 94 3.73 -11.31 3.04
C ALA A 94 3.46 -12.82 2.94
N ARG A 95 2.20 -13.23 3.03
CA ARG A 95 1.76 -14.61 2.79
C ARG A 95 1.48 -14.88 1.31
N GLY A 96 1.73 -13.94 0.41
CA GLY A 96 1.44 -14.08 -1.02
C GLY A 96 -0.05 -14.01 -1.34
N GLU A 97 -0.88 -13.46 -0.45
CA GLU A 97 -2.32 -13.34 -0.67
C GLU A 97 -2.59 -12.37 -1.84
N LEU A 98 -3.25 -12.90 -2.88
CA LEU A 98 -3.51 -12.17 -4.13
C LEU A 98 -4.21 -10.83 -3.88
N TYR A 99 -5.36 -10.87 -3.20
CA TYR A 99 -6.19 -9.67 -3.01
C TYR A 99 -5.50 -8.62 -2.15
N ALA A 100 -4.74 -9.02 -1.12
CA ALA A 100 -4.04 -8.06 -0.27
C ALA A 100 -2.95 -7.32 -1.05
N GLY A 101 -2.17 -8.04 -1.86
CA GLY A 101 -1.17 -7.41 -2.73
C GLY A 101 -1.79 -6.59 -3.86
N ALA A 102 -2.94 -7.01 -4.41
CA ALA A 102 -3.68 -6.23 -5.41
C ALA A 102 -4.20 -4.91 -4.83
N VAL A 103 -4.79 -4.95 -3.63
CA VAL A 103 -5.22 -3.74 -2.91
C VAL A 103 -4.03 -2.83 -2.64
N LEU A 104 -2.89 -3.38 -2.23
CA LEU A 104 -1.65 -2.59 -2.07
C LEU A 104 -1.25 -1.93 -3.38
N HIS A 105 -1.18 -2.70 -4.48
CA HIS A 105 -0.82 -2.17 -5.80
C HIS A 105 -1.73 -1.01 -6.20
N SER A 106 -3.06 -1.18 -6.09
CA SER A 106 -4.03 -0.13 -6.40
C SER A 106 -3.83 1.12 -5.53
N LEU A 107 -3.53 0.97 -4.24
CA LEU A 107 -3.23 2.09 -3.35
C LEU A 107 -1.94 2.83 -3.78
N LEU A 108 -0.86 2.09 -4.02
CA LEU A 108 0.43 2.67 -4.44
C LEU A 108 0.30 3.38 -5.78
N LYS A 109 -0.44 2.81 -6.74
CA LYS A 109 -0.70 3.41 -8.04
C LYS A 109 -1.58 4.65 -7.94
N GLY A 110 -2.60 4.62 -7.09
CA GLY A 110 -3.42 5.80 -6.80
C GLY A 110 -2.59 6.95 -6.24
N TRP A 111 -1.69 6.66 -5.29
CA TRP A 111 -0.74 7.65 -4.76
C TRP A 111 0.16 8.21 -5.86
N GLN A 112 0.61 7.37 -6.79
CA GLN A 112 1.43 7.85 -7.90
C GLN A 112 0.70 8.84 -8.79
N GLN A 113 -0.53 8.52 -9.18
CA GLN A 113 -1.34 9.39 -10.01
C GLN A 113 -1.67 10.71 -9.31
N GLU A 114 -1.88 10.67 -8.00
CA GLU A 114 -2.28 11.84 -7.23
C GLU A 114 -1.15 12.87 -7.09
N PHE A 115 0.10 12.41 -6.96
CA PHE A 115 1.26 13.30 -6.75
C PHE A 115 2.09 13.56 -8.01
N TRP A 116 1.91 12.74 -9.06
CA TRP A 116 2.66 12.82 -10.33
C TRP A 116 1.76 12.65 -11.54
N GLY A 117 0.56 13.25 -11.52
CA GLY A 117 -0.40 13.17 -12.63
C GLY A 117 0.28 13.26 -14.00
N GLN A 118 0.21 12.15 -14.75
CA GLN A 118 0.71 11.97 -16.11
C GLN A 118 2.23 12.18 -16.31
N ASP A 119 3.04 11.25 -15.82
CA ASP A 119 4.26 10.87 -16.53
C ASP A 119 3.93 9.59 -17.34
N ASP A 120 3.28 9.77 -18.49
CA ASP A 120 3.27 8.78 -19.59
C ASP A 120 4.56 8.94 -20.41
#